data_AF-A0A5J5F8C1-F1
#
_entry.id   AF-A0A5J5F8C1-F1
#
_cell.length_a   1.000
_cell.length_b   1.000
_cell.length_c   1.000
_cell.angle_alpha   90.00
_cell.angle_beta   90.00
_cell.angle_gamma   90.00
#
_symmetry.space_group_name_H-M   'P 1'
#
loop_
_entity.id
_entity.type
_entity.pdbx_description
1 polymer ?
#
loop_
_entity_poly.entity_id
_entity_poly.type
_entity_poly.pdbx_seq_one_letter_code
_entity_poly.pdbx_strand_id
1 'polypeptide(L)'
;MSAIDTAIPVEEKNKEVLVDESSISPTTERKNSLLHALAKRPEEKDLVDRNILHSGAPAIQQKQLELQKGLTTTALKKHLASRPTKEELQAAHILPENPNIAPALAAAQRELEKSMKEDALNSKLAARPSPEELVKKGVLSPEEDPTKA
;
A
#
# COMPACT_ATOMS: atom_id res chain seq x y z
N MET A 1 -84.30 29.27 -18.73
CA MET A 1 -83.19 30.21 -19.02
C MET A 1 -82.52 30.53 -17.70
N SER A 2 -81.21 30.44 -17.48
CA SER A 2 -80.05 30.31 -18.36
C SER A 2 -78.90 29.77 -17.49
N ALA A 3 -78.26 28.68 -17.90
CA ALA A 3 -77.00 28.24 -17.32
C ALA A 3 -75.91 29.22 -17.74
N ILE A 4 -75.16 29.73 -16.77
CA ILE A 4 -74.00 30.58 -17.00
C ILE A 4 -72.82 29.64 -17.23
N ASP A 5 -72.49 29.46 -18.51
CA ASP A 5 -71.33 28.74 -18.99
C ASP A 5 -70.10 29.67 -18.86
N THR A 6 -69.47 29.66 -17.69
CA THR A 6 -68.21 30.38 -17.47
C THR A 6 -67.07 29.51 -17.98
N ALA A 7 -66.74 29.70 -19.26
CA ALA A 7 -65.55 29.15 -19.87
C ALA A 7 -64.29 29.64 -19.12
N ILE A 8 -63.56 28.68 -18.54
CA ILE A 8 -62.21 28.89 -18.01
C ILE A 8 -61.27 29.04 -19.22
N PRO A 9 -60.54 30.16 -19.40
CA PRO A 9 -59.52 30.23 -20.41
C PRO A 9 -58.34 29.37 -19.95
N VAL A 10 -58.11 28.26 -20.64
CA VAL A 10 -56.88 27.50 -20.54
C VAL A 10 -55.80 28.34 -21.25
N GLU A 11 -55.12 29.20 -20.51
CA GLU A 11 -53.83 29.75 -20.96
C GLU A 11 -52.82 28.60 -20.97
N GLU A 12 -52.79 27.86 -22.08
CA GLU A 12 -51.61 27.10 -22.49
C GLU A 12 -50.45 28.09 -22.62
N LYS A 13 -49.67 28.23 -21.54
CA LYS A 13 -48.29 28.71 -21.64
C LYS A 13 -47.49 27.64 -22.38
N ASN A 14 -47.63 27.66 -23.71
CA ASN A 14 -46.66 27.10 -24.62
C ASN A 14 -45.32 27.79 -24.30
N LYS A 15 -44.50 27.12 -23.47
CA LYS A 15 -43.08 27.42 -23.42
C LYS A 15 -42.55 27.02 -24.79
N GLU A 16 -42.47 28.00 -25.68
CA GLU A 16 -41.69 27.89 -26.90
C GLU A 16 -40.32 27.34 -26.49
N VAL A 17 -40.03 26.10 -26.89
CA VAL A 17 -38.68 25.56 -26.79
C VAL A 17 -37.86 26.47 -27.70
N LEU A 18 -37.14 27.42 -27.11
CA LEU A 18 -36.23 28.30 -27.83
C LEU A 18 -35.15 27.40 -28.45
N VAL A 19 -35.39 26.95 -29.67
CA VAL A 19 -34.44 26.15 -30.44
C VAL A 19 -33.28 27.09 -30.73
N ASP A 20 -32.12 26.75 -30.18
CA ASP A 20 -30.87 27.47 -30.43
C ASP A 20 -30.49 27.31 -31.91
N GLU A 21 -30.88 28.29 -32.73
CA GLU A 21 -30.53 28.37 -34.15
C GLU A 21 -29.13 28.98 -34.37
N SER A 22 -28.33 29.15 -33.31
CA SER A 22 -26.95 29.59 -33.49
C SER A 22 -26.20 28.59 -34.37
N SER A 23 -25.44 29.13 -35.34
CA SER A 23 -24.68 28.30 -36.27
C SER A 23 -23.75 27.38 -35.50
N ILE A 24 -23.85 26.08 -35.74
CA ILE A 24 -22.91 25.05 -35.25
C ILE A 24 -21.44 25.27 -35.69
N SER A 25 -21.20 26.29 -36.51
CA SER A 25 -19.86 26.71 -36.92
C SER A 25 -18.98 27.02 -35.71
N PRO A 26 -17.67 26.70 -35.77
CA PRO A 26 -16.78 26.93 -34.65
C PRO A 26 -16.58 28.43 -34.42
N THR A 27 -17.29 28.98 -33.42
CA THR A 27 -17.11 30.35 -32.93
C THR A 27 -15.67 30.57 -32.47
N THR A 28 -15.14 31.76 -32.70
CA THR A 28 -13.79 32.17 -32.27
C THR A 28 -13.57 31.97 -30.76
N GLU A 29 -14.58 32.25 -29.94
CA GLU A 29 -14.54 32.03 -28.48
C GLU A 29 -14.33 30.55 -28.12
N ARG A 30 -15.04 29.64 -28.81
CA ARG A 30 -14.89 28.19 -28.63
C ARG A 30 -13.49 27.73 -28.99
N LYS A 31 -12.88 28.28 -30.04
CA LYS A 31 -11.49 27.99 -30.43
C LYS A 31 -10.50 28.43 -29.34
N ASN A 32 -10.67 29.63 -28.80
CA ASN A 32 -9.81 30.15 -27.73
C ASN A 32 -9.90 29.31 -26.44
N SER A 33 -11.12 28.92 -26.05
CA SER A 33 -11.32 28.04 -24.89
C SER A 33 -10.67 26.66 -25.08
N LEU A 34 -10.76 26.08 -26.28
CA LEU A 34 -10.15 24.79 -26.59
C LEU A 34 -8.62 24.86 -26.52
N LEU A 35 -8.02 25.92 -27.08
CA LEU A 35 -6.57 26.13 -27.03
C LEU A 35 -6.06 26.19 -25.58
N HIS A 36 -6.78 26.90 -24.71
CA HIS A 36 -6.44 26.96 -23.27
C HIS A 36 -6.55 25.60 -22.57
N ALA A 37 -7.57 24.80 -22.91
CA ALA A 37 -7.74 23.46 -22.36
C ALA A 37 -6.64 22.49 -22.84
N LEU A 38 -6.24 22.58 -24.11
CA LEU A 38 -5.15 21.78 -24.67
C LEU A 38 -3.79 22.16 -24.07
N ALA A 39 -3.54 23.44 -23.80
CA ALA A 39 -2.31 23.90 -23.14
C ALA A 39 -2.14 23.34 -21.71
N LYS A 40 -3.25 22.98 -21.06
CA LYS A 40 -3.27 22.38 -19.70
C LYS A 40 -3.46 20.87 -19.72
N ARG A 41 -3.45 20.24 -20.89
CA ARG A 41 -3.66 18.79 -21.02
C ARG A 41 -2.49 18.05 -20.36
N PRO A 42 -2.75 17.08 -19.46
CA PRO A 42 -1.71 16.20 -18.93
C PRO A 42 -1.10 15.30 -20.01
N GLU A 43 0.16 14.92 -19.81
CA GLU A 43 0.84 13.97 -20.68
C GLU A 43 0.17 12.59 -20.62
N GLU A 44 0.28 11.82 -21.71
CA GLU A 44 -0.30 10.47 -21.77
C GLU A 44 0.21 9.57 -20.65
N LYS A 45 1.52 9.65 -20.37
CA LYS A 45 2.16 8.90 -19.29
C LYS A 45 1.54 9.21 -17.92
N ASP A 46 1.28 10.49 -17.64
CA ASP A 46 0.66 10.90 -16.37
C ASP A 46 -0.75 10.32 -16.21
N LEU A 47 -1.49 10.18 -17.31
CA LEU A 47 -2.82 9.57 -17.30
C LEU A 47 -2.74 8.05 -17.06
N VAL A 48 -1.73 7.37 -17.59
CA VAL A 48 -1.47 5.95 -17.34
C VAL A 48 -1.05 5.72 -15.88
N ASP A 49 -0.12 6.54 -15.37
CA ASP A 49 0.37 6.43 -14.00
C ASP A 49 -0.74 6.67 -12.96
N ARG A 50 -1.73 7.51 -13.31
CA ARG A 50 -2.95 7.75 -12.52
C ARG A 50 -4.05 6.71 -12.75
N ASN A 51 -3.81 5.67 -13.54
CA ASN A 51 -4.77 4.65 -13.92
C ASN A 51 -6.05 5.20 -14.59
N ILE A 52 -5.94 6.33 -15.30
CA ILE A 52 -7.03 6.92 -16.08
C ILE A 52 -7.03 6.31 -17.50
N LEU A 53 -5.86 6.25 -18.12
CA LEU A 53 -5.67 5.62 -19.42
C LEU A 53 -5.08 4.22 -19.24
N HIS A 54 -5.70 3.23 -19.87
CA HIS A 54 -5.22 1.85 -19.85
C HIS A 54 -4.51 1.54 -21.17
N SER A 55 -3.35 0.89 -21.09
CA SER A 55 -2.58 0.50 -22.27
C SER A 55 -3.34 -0.55 -23.09
N GLY A 56 -3.30 -0.43 -24.42
CA GLY A 56 -3.94 -1.37 -25.36
C GLY A 56 -5.21 -0.84 -26.04
N ALA A 57 -5.70 -1.61 -27.02
CA ALA A 57 -6.86 -1.25 -27.82
C ALA A 57 -8.16 -1.22 -26.97
N PRO A 58 -8.99 -0.16 -27.07
CA PRO A 58 -10.21 -0.01 -26.25
C PRO A 58 -11.14 -1.22 -26.25
N ALA A 59 -11.24 -1.93 -27.37
CA ALA A 59 -12.08 -3.12 -27.51
C ALA A 59 -11.67 -4.31 -26.62
N ILE A 60 -10.40 -4.38 -26.20
CA ILE A 60 -9.84 -5.54 -25.48
C ILE A 60 -9.56 -5.23 -23.99
N GLN A 61 -9.51 -3.95 -23.61
CA GLN A 61 -9.13 -3.52 -22.26
C GLN A 61 -9.91 -4.25 -21.15
N GLN A 62 -11.23 -4.41 -21.32
CA GLN A 62 -12.05 -5.12 -20.33
C GLN A 62 -11.63 -6.58 -20.16
N LYS A 63 -11.39 -7.31 -21.25
CA LYS A 63 -10.93 -8.71 -21.22
C LYS A 63 -9.55 -8.83 -20.61
N GLN A 64 -8.65 -7.89 -20.91
CA GLN A 64 -7.31 -7.87 -20.34
C GLN A 64 -7.36 -7.64 -18.82
N LEU A 65 -8.20 -6.72 -18.34
CA LEU A 65 -8.41 -6.49 -16.91
C LEU A 65 -8.99 -7.73 -16.23
N GLU A 66 -9.98 -8.39 -16.84
CA GLU A 66 -10.56 -9.63 -16.32
C GLU A 66 -9.52 -10.74 -16.21
N LEU A 67 -8.70 -10.93 -17.24
CA LEU A 67 -7.59 -11.89 -17.21
C LEU A 67 -6.60 -11.57 -16.09
N GLN A 68 -6.18 -10.31 -15.95
CA GLN A 68 -5.26 -9.90 -14.88
C GLN A 68 -5.86 -10.17 -13.49
N LYS A 69 -7.17 -9.91 -13.30
CA LYS A 69 -7.88 -10.26 -12.07
C LYS A 69 -7.93 -11.78 -11.85
N GLY A 70 -8.19 -12.56 -12.89
CA GLY A 70 -8.14 -14.03 -12.82
C GLY A 70 -6.78 -14.57 -12.39
N LEU A 71 -5.70 -14.01 -12.95
CA LEU A 71 -4.33 -14.38 -12.60
C LEU A 71 -3.99 -13.99 -11.16
N THR A 72 -4.30 -12.76 -10.74
CA THR A 72 -4.02 -12.30 -9.37
C THR A 72 -4.83 -13.07 -8.34
N THR A 73 -6.09 -13.37 -8.60
CA THR A 73 -6.93 -14.19 -7.70
C THR A 73 -6.43 -15.63 -7.60
N THR A 74 -6.00 -16.23 -8.71
CA THR A 74 -5.45 -17.59 -8.71
C THR A 74 -4.12 -17.66 -7.96
N ALA A 75 -3.22 -16.70 -8.20
CA ALA A 75 -1.96 -16.58 -7.47
C ALA A 75 -2.21 -16.38 -5.97
N LEU A 76 -3.13 -15.49 -5.60
CA LEU A 76 -3.47 -15.23 -4.21
C LEU A 76 -4.02 -16.50 -3.52
N LYS A 77 -4.93 -17.23 -4.17
CA LYS A 77 -5.46 -18.50 -3.64
C LYS A 77 -4.34 -19.51 -3.37
N LYS A 78 -3.37 -19.63 -4.28
CA LYS A 78 -2.20 -20.49 -4.09
C LYS A 78 -1.37 -20.06 -2.87
N HIS A 79 -1.06 -18.77 -2.74
CA HIS A 79 -0.28 -18.25 -1.60
C HIS A 79 -1.00 -18.37 -0.27
N LEU A 80 -2.33 -18.23 -0.26
CA LEU A 80 -3.13 -18.42 0.95
C LEU A 80 -3.17 -19.88 1.40
N ALA A 81 -3.20 -20.83 0.46
CA ALA A 81 -3.16 -22.26 0.76
C ALA A 81 -1.82 -22.70 1.37
N SER A 82 -0.71 -22.07 0.96
CA SER A 82 0.63 -22.34 1.49
C SER A 82 1.08 -21.31 2.53
N ARG A 83 0.15 -20.69 3.26
CA ARG A 83 0.49 -19.64 4.23
C ARG A 83 1.13 -20.27 5.48
N PRO A 84 2.35 -19.87 5.86
CA PRO A 84 3.00 -20.35 7.07
C PRO A 84 2.22 -19.99 8.34
N THR A 85 2.34 -20.84 9.35
CA THR A 85 1.77 -20.59 10.68
C THR A 85 2.57 -19.51 11.42
N LYS A 86 1.99 -18.94 12.49
CA LYS A 86 2.67 -17.91 13.28
C LYS A 86 3.94 -18.48 13.93
N GLU A 87 3.84 -19.71 14.40
CA GLU A 87 4.87 -20.46 15.10
C GLU A 87 6.06 -20.73 14.16
N GLU A 88 5.80 -21.11 12.91
CA GLU A 88 6.83 -21.25 11.88
C GLU A 88 7.58 -19.94 11.62
N LEU A 89 6.88 -18.81 11.58
CA LEU A 89 7.50 -17.49 11.41
C LEU A 89 8.34 -17.08 12.63
N GLN A 90 7.95 -17.50 13.83
CA GLN A 90 8.74 -17.28 15.06
C GLN A 90 9.99 -18.17 15.06
N ALA A 91 9.87 -19.45 14.70
CA ALA A 91 11.01 -20.36 14.57
C ALA A 91 12.00 -19.88 13.49
N ALA A 92 11.50 -19.30 12.40
CA ALA A 92 12.32 -18.66 11.37
C ALA A 92 12.89 -17.28 11.79
N HIS A 93 12.63 -16.81 13.01
CA HIS A 93 13.04 -15.50 13.55
C HIS A 93 12.56 -14.30 12.73
N ILE A 94 11.47 -14.47 11.97
CA ILE A 94 10.82 -13.41 11.19
C ILE A 94 9.90 -12.58 12.09
N LEU A 95 9.12 -13.26 12.95
CA LEU A 95 8.24 -12.63 13.93
C LEU A 95 8.84 -12.72 15.34
N PRO A 96 8.68 -11.70 16.20
CA PRO A 96 9.05 -11.83 17.60
C PRO A 96 8.27 -12.96 18.30
N GLU A 97 8.97 -13.66 19.19
CA GLU A 97 8.41 -14.76 19.98
C GLU A 97 7.30 -14.30 20.93
N ASN A 98 7.41 -13.06 21.42
CA ASN A 98 6.47 -12.49 22.38
C ASN A 98 5.17 -12.00 21.69
N PRO A 99 4.02 -12.65 21.94
CA PRO A 99 2.76 -12.33 21.25
C PRO A 99 2.02 -11.12 21.85
N ASN A 100 2.44 -10.63 23.02
CA ASN A 100 1.69 -9.65 23.82
C ASN A 100 2.09 -8.19 23.58
N ILE A 101 3.02 -7.92 22.65
CA ILE A 101 3.47 -6.55 22.34
C ILE A 101 2.75 -6.03 21.10
N ALA A 102 2.36 -4.76 21.16
CA ALA A 102 1.78 -4.08 20.01
C ALA A 102 2.79 -4.00 18.84
N PRO A 103 2.37 -4.19 17.58
CA PRO A 103 3.28 -4.17 16.43
C PRO A 103 4.15 -2.92 16.34
N ALA A 104 3.63 -1.76 16.76
CA ALA A 104 4.36 -0.49 16.77
C ALA A 104 5.55 -0.46 17.74
N LEU A 105 5.50 -1.23 18.83
CA LEU A 105 6.53 -1.24 19.89
C LEU A 105 7.55 -2.37 19.72
N ALA A 106 7.27 -3.35 18.85
CA ALA A 106 8.12 -4.53 18.67
C ALA A 106 9.56 -4.17 18.27
N ALA A 107 9.74 -3.16 17.43
CA ALA A 107 11.08 -2.70 17.02
C ALA A 107 11.88 -2.10 18.18
N ALA A 108 11.27 -1.17 18.94
CA ALA A 108 11.90 -0.53 20.09
C ALA A 108 12.24 -1.54 21.20
N GLN A 109 11.35 -2.51 21.44
CA GLN A 109 11.64 -3.59 22.38
C GLN A 109 12.86 -4.40 21.95
N ARG A 110 12.96 -4.80 20.67
CA ARG A 110 14.09 -5.60 20.17
C ARG A 110 15.41 -4.85 20.32
N GLU A 111 15.39 -3.55 20.08
CA GLU A 111 16.56 -2.69 20.26
C GLU A 111 16.98 -2.62 21.74
N LEU A 112 16.03 -2.40 22.65
CA LEU A 112 16.29 -2.39 24.09
C LEU A 112 16.78 -3.76 24.59
N GLU A 113 16.15 -4.86 24.17
CA GLU A 113 16.60 -6.21 24.54
C GLU A 113 18.02 -6.48 24.06
N LYS A 114 18.39 -5.97 22.88
CA LYS A 114 19.75 -6.09 22.37
C LYS A 114 20.73 -5.30 23.23
N SER A 115 20.45 -4.04 23.57
CA SER A 115 21.35 -3.23 24.40
C SER A 115 21.51 -3.83 25.79
N MET A 116 20.41 -4.29 26.41
CA MET A 116 20.46 -4.97 27.71
C MET A 116 21.32 -6.24 27.67
N LYS A 117 21.21 -7.05 26.60
CA LYS A 117 22.04 -8.25 26.40
C LYS A 117 23.51 -7.88 26.22
N GLU A 118 23.79 -6.80 25.50
CA GLU A 118 25.15 -6.28 25.29
C GLU A 118 25.79 -5.81 26.60
N ASP A 119 25.09 -5.01 27.39
CA ASP A 119 25.55 -4.54 28.70
C ASP A 119 25.82 -5.69 29.66
N ALA A 120 24.89 -6.66 29.71
CA ALA A 120 25.02 -7.85 30.54
C ALA A 120 26.21 -8.73 30.10
N LEU A 121 26.45 -8.84 28.79
CA LEU A 121 27.59 -9.57 28.26
C LEU A 121 28.90 -8.86 28.60
N ASN A 122 28.96 -7.53 28.42
CA ASN A 122 30.14 -6.73 28.74
C ASN A 122 30.53 -6.84 30.23
N SER A 123 29.55 -6.78 31.14
CA SER A 123 29.80 -6.97 32.57
C SER A 123 30.39 -8.35 32.87
N LYS A 124 29.86 -9.42 32.25
CA LYS A 124 30.37 -10.80 32.44
C LYS A 124 31.76 -11.00 31.84
N LEU A 125 32.04 -10.36 30.71
CA LEU A 125 33.37 -10.42 30.08
C LEU A 125 34.41 -9.63 30.88
N ALA A 126 34.03 -8.51 31.51
CA ALA A 126 34.92 -7.76 32.40
C ALA A 126 35.31 -8.57 33.64
N ALA A 127 34.39 -9.40 34.16
CA ALA A 127 34.64 -10.32 35.28
C ALA A 127 35.18 -11.69 34.83
N ARG A 128 35.78 -11.80 33.63
CA ARG A 128 36.31 -13.06 33.11
C ARG A 128 37.51 -13.53 33.96
N PRO A 129 37.48 -14.74 34.54
CA PRO A 129 38.59 -15.27 35.32
C PRO A 129 39.83 -15.50 34.44
N SER A 130 41.00 -15.29 35.01
CA SER A 130 42.27 -15.54 34.32
C SER A 130 42.52 -17.05 34.12
N PRO A 131 43.36 -17.45 33.15
CA PRO A 131 43.72 -18.86 32.96
C PRO A 131 44.30 -19.52 34.22
N GLU A 132 45.13 -18.79 34.97
CA GLU A 132 45.71 -19.27 36.23
C GLU A 132 44.63 -19.57 37.29
N GLU A 133 43.60 -18.73 37.39
CA GLU A 133 42.47 -18.95 38.29
C GLU A 133 41.66 -20.20 37.90
N LEU A 134 41.57 -20.50 36.60
CA LEU A 134 40.93 -21.71 36.10
C LEU A 134 41.75 -22.97 36.40
N VAL A 135 43.07 -22.90 36.32
CA VAL A 135 43.98 -23.99 36.73
C VAL A 135 43.85 -24.25 38.23
N LYS A 136 43.85 -23.20 39.05
CA LYS A 136 43.67 -23.33 40.51
C LYS A 136 42.31 -23.93 40.88
N LYS A 137 41.27 -23.64 40.09
CA LYS A 137 39.92 -24.21 40.25
C LYS A 137 39.80 -25.64 39.68
N GLY A 138 40.85 -26.19 39.07
CA GLY A 138 40.87 -27.53 38.49
C GLY A 138 40.05 -27.68 37.21
N VAL A 139 39.70 -26.56 36.56
CA VAL A 139 38.92 -26.54 35.31
C VAL A 139 39.84 -26.65 34.09
N LEU A 140 41.05 -26.08 34.18
CA LEU A 140 42.07 -26.07 33.13
C LEU A 140 43.31 -26.84 33.60
N SER A 141 43.88 -27.69 32.76
CA SER A 141 45.15 -28.36 33.06
C SER A 141 46.32 -27.39 32.89
N PRO A 142 47.41 -27.52 33.67
CA PRO A 142 48.56 -26.60 33.56
C PRO A 142 49.30 -26.68 32.21
N GLU A 143 49.18 -27.79 31.49
CA GLU A 143 49.77 -28.01 30.14
C GLU A 143 48.92 -27.37 29.02
N GLU A 144 47.67 -27.00 29.31
CA GLU A 144 46.69 -26.49 28.33
C GLU A 144 46.50 -24.96 28.45
N ASP A 145 47.35 -24.30 29.24
CA ASP A 145 47.27 -22.85 29.47
C ASP A 145 47.69 -22.07 28.21
N PRO A 146 46.77 -21.32 27.57
CA PRO A 146 47.06 -20.59 26.34
C PRO A 146 48.03 -19.41 26.54
N THR A 147 48.35 -19.04 27.80
CA THR A 147 49.33 -17.99 28.11
C THR A 147 50.76 -18.51 28.26
N LYS A 148 50.96 -19.85 28.26
CA LYS A 148 52.28 -20.50 28.45
C LYS A 148 52.83 -21.16 27.18
N ALA A 149 52.23 -20.90 26.03
CA ALA A 149 52.72 -21.33 24.72
C ALA A 149 53.98 -20.58 24.29
#